data_AF-A0A2V3J068-F1
#
_entry.id   AF-A0A2V3J068-F1
#
_cell.length_a   1.000
_cell.length_b   1.000
_cell.length_c   1.000
_cell.angle_alpha   90.00
_cell.angle_beta   90.00
_cell.angle_gamma   90.00
#
_symmetry.space_group_name_H-M   'P 1'
#
loop_
_entity.id
_entity.type
_entity.pdbx_description
1 polymer ?
#
loop_
_entity_poly.entity_id
_entity_poly.type
_entity_poly.pdbx_seq_one_letter_code
_entity_poly.pdbx_strand_id
1 'polypeptide(L)'
;MHMAFIGFGTNRGLRSPSRLQTGHAVCRSHERRSMLRMTQTRIGHGFDLHRLEPGLPLILGGVQLKHDRGCAGHSDGDAVYHCVVDAILGALSLPDIGQLFPDTDPRFKDCASHVFMEAAYEKMQQRGYRVGNVDVTIILERPKMAPHKALIRENIATLLRTHIDNINVKAKTHEKVDAVGENRAVSVHAVAMLAPNEEQNDSNSQQLVGSAPLERAESVTSSLLGVIGQRVSAIQELTLPDKQTPCPVQRLYDTVEERKEADPSSSWTAKLFSKGHKKIAQKVGEEAVEVAIEGSARHTEGVVKESADLLYHLTVLWASLGIKPGDVWSELAHREGTSGIAEKASRSG
;
A
#
# COMPACT_ATOMS: atom_id res chain seq x y z
N MET A 1 -0.16 -42.63 54.21
CA MET A 1 0.99 -42.43 55.10
C MET A 1 1.55 -41.05 54.79
N HIS A 2 1.34 -40.11 55.73
CA HIS A 2 1.89 -38.76 55.91
C HIS A 2 1.79 -37.68 54.81
N MET A 3 0.93 -36.69 55.13
CA MET A 3 0.99 -35.28 54.75
C MET A 3 2.29 -34.61 55.22
N ALA A 4 2.69 -33.51 54.54
CA ALA A 4 3.12 -32.28 55.22
C ALA A 4 3.01 -31.06 54.29
N PHE A 5 2.23 -30.08 54.74
CA PHE A 5 2.22 -28.67 54.33
C PHE A 5 3.19 -27.87 55.25
N ILE A 6 3.26 -26.55 55.04
CA ILE A 6 3.89 -25.46 55.86
C ILE A 6 5.25 -25.01 55.26
N GLY A 7 5.56 -23.72 55.02
CA GLY A 7 4.88 -22.48 55.37
C GLY A 7 5.57 -21.22 54.83
N PHE A 8 4.97 -20.09 55.16
CA PHE A 8 5.22 -18.70 54.75
C PHE A 8 6.53 -18.05 55.26
N GLY A 9 7.08 -17.14 54.45
CA GLY A 9 7.45 -15.77 54.84
C GLY A 9 8.85 -15.50 55.40
N THR A 10 9.60 -14.57 54.77
CA THR A 10 9.83 -13.19 55.27
C THR A 10 10.89 -12.45 54.44
N ASN A 11 10.77 -11.13 54.46
CA ASN A 11 11.45 -10.11 53.66
C ASN A 11 12.69 -9.53 54.38
N ARG A 12 13.46 -8.67 53.66
CA ARG A 12 14.68 -7.87 54.02
C ARG A 12 16.00 -8.55 53.61
N GLY A 13 16.93 -7.94 52.89
CA GLY A 13 17.08 -6.59 52.37
C GLY A 13 18.59 -6.27 52.18
N LEU A 14 18.89 -5.51 51.13
CA LEU A 14 20.00 -4.55 50.97
C LEU A 14 21.38 -4.98 50.40
N ARG A 15 21.68 -4.30 49.26
CA ARG A 15 22.95 -3.81 48.68
C ARG A 15 23.77 -4.81 47.84
N SER A 16 24.34 -4.49 46.67
CA SER A 16 24.26 -3.38 45.70
C SER A 16 25.07 -3.81 44.42
N PRO A 17 25.26 -3.00 43.37
CA PRO A 17 24.90 -3.35 41.99
C PRO A 17 26.08 -3.80 41.13
N SER A 18 25.83 -4.66 40.15
CA SER A 18 26.59 -4.59 38.89
C SER A 18 25.86 -5.24 37.73
N ARG A 19 25.97 -4.56 36.59
CA ARG A 19 25.68 -5.03 35.23
C ARG A 19 24.24 -4.84 34.73
N LEU A 20 23.96 -3.57 34.41
CA LEU A 20 23.11 -3.18 33.27
C LEU A 20 23.71 -3.69 31.95
N GLN A 21 22.86 -3.74 30.92
CA GLN A 21 23.03 -4.28 29.55
C GLN A 21 22.63 -5.77 29.49
N THR A 22 21.46 -6.14 28.96
CA THR A 22 20.98 -5.88 27.59
C THR A 22 19.44 -5.94 27.51
N GLY A 23 18.81 -4.84 27.11
CA GLY A 23 17.34 -4.75 27.00
C GLY A 23 16.84 -3.95 25.79
N HIS A 24 17.65 -3.81 24.73
CA HIS A 24 17.32 -2.93 23.59
C HIS A 24 17.20 -3.64 22.22
N ALA A 25 17.37 -4.96 22.14
CA ALA A 25 17.34 -5.67 20.85
C ALA A 25 15.99 -6.30 20.47
N VAL A 26 15.03 -6.41 21.39
CA VAL A 26 13.76 -7.12 21.15
C VAL A 26 12.61 -6.21 20.68
N CYS A 27 12.61 -4.91 21.02
CA CYS A 27 11.54 -4.00 20.60
C CYS A 27 11.57 -3.62 19.10
N ARG A 28 12.75 -3.54 18.47
CA ARG A 28 12.87 -3.04 17.08
C ARG A 28 12.36 -4.01 16.00
N SER A 29 12.27 -5.31 16.30
CA SER A 29 11.84 -6.34 15.34
C SER A 29 10.32 -6.45 15.21
N HIS A 30 9.57 -6.11 16.26
CA HIS A 30 8.10 -6.05 16.21
C HIS A 30 7.61 -4.80 15.47
N GLU A 31 8.22 -3.63 15.70
CA GLU A 31 7.87 -2.39 14.99
C GLU A 31 8.15 -2.48 13.48
N ARG A 32 9.30 -3.03 13.07
CA ARG A 32 9.59 -3.23 11.64
C ARG A 32 8.65 -4.24 10.97
N ARG A 33 8.25 -5.32 11.67
CA ARG A 33 7.25 -6.29 11.17
C ARG A 33 5.85 -5.70 11.07
N SER A 34 5.50 -4.78 11.97
CA SER A 34 4.25 -4.02 11.92
C SER A 34 4.25 -3.03 10.74
N MET A 35 5.33 -2.28 10.52
CA MET A 35 5.45 -1.35 9.40
C MET A 35 5.45 -2.05 8.04
N LEU A 36 6.12 -3.20 7.88
CA LEU A 36 6.11 -3.98 6.63
C LEU A 36 4.72 -4.57 6.29
N ARG A 37 3.84 -4.78 7.27
CA ARG A 37 2.45 -5.18 7.02
C ARG A 37 1.60 -4.02 6.46
N MET A 38 1.92 -2.80 6.86
CA MET A 38 1.20 -1.58 6.50
C MET A 38 1.55 -1.04 5.12
N THR A 39 2.42 -1.72 4.34
CA THR A 39 2.73 -1.32 2.97
C THR A 39 2.18 -2.29 1.92
N GLN A 40 1.62 -3.43 2.33
CA GLN A 40 1.08 -4.42 1.41
C GLN A 40 -0.42 -4.25 1.19
N THR A 41 -0.85 -4.34 -0.06
CA THR A 41 -2.26 -4.52 -0.41
C THR A 41 -2.79 -5.84 0.14
N ARG A 42 -4.04 -5.85 0.59
CA ARG A 42 -4.69 -7.02 1.18
C ARG A 42 -5.96 -7.35 0.43
N ILE A 43 -6.27 -8.64 0.31
CA ILE A 43 -7.50 -9.12 -0.32
C ILE A 43 -8.34 -9.85 0.70
N GLY A 44 -9.64 -9.66 0.62
CA GLY A 44 -10.62 -10.44 1.35
C GLY A 44 -11.81 -10.79 0.49
N HIS A 45 -12.46 -11.88 0.86
CA HIS A 45 -13.62 -12.41 0.18
C HIS A 45 -14.75 -12.55 1.20
N GLY A 46 -15.93 -12.10 0.83
CA GLY A 46 -17.17 -12.31 1.54
C GLY A 46 -18.11 -13.20 0.75
N PHE A 47 -18.90 -13.99 1.46
CA PHE A 47 -20.00 -14.75 0.92
C PHE A 47 -21.16 -14.67 1.92
N ASP A 48 -22.35 -14.36 1.41
CA ASP A 48 -23.55 -14.37 2.23
C ASP A 48 -24.73 -14.99 1.46
N LEU A 49 -25.62 -15.66 2.21
CA LEU A 49 -26.79 -16.36 1.68
C LEU A 49 -27.98 -16.12 2.61
N HIS A 50 -28.96 -15.39 2.12
CA HIS A 50 -30.21 -15.15 2.84
C HIS A 50 -31.37 -15.92 2.21
N ARG A 51 -32.20 -16.53 3.06
CA ARG A 51 -33.48 -17.11 2.65
C ARG A 51 -34.47 -15.99 2.33
N LEU A 52 -35.30 -16.20 1.31
CA LEU A 52 -36.35 -15.26 0.91
C LEU A 52 -37.72 -15.76 1.40
N GLU A 53 -38.35 -14.98 2.28
CA GLU A 53 -39.64 -15.30 2.90
C GLU A 53 -40.74 -14.29 2.50
N PRO A 54 -42.01 -14.73 2.38
CA PRO A 54 -43.14 -13.84 2.08
C PRO A 54 -43.35 -12.77 3.15
N GLY A 55 -43.78 -11.58 2.72
CA GLY A 55 -44.15 -10.48 3.63
C GLY A 55 -42.96 -9.69 4.21
N LEU A 56 -41.73 -10.06 3.90
CA LEU A 56 -40.53 -9.30 4.24
C LEU A 56 -40.11 -8.36 3.11
N PRO A 57 -39.51 -7.20 3.42
CA PRO A 57 -38.92 -6.33 2.41
C PRO A 57 -37.64 -6.96 1.83
N LEU A 58 -37.45 -6.86 0.52
CA LEU A 58 -36.17 -7.19 -0.12
C LEU A 58 -35.31 -5.94 -0.19
N ILE A 59 -34.27 -5.88 0.63
CA ILE A 59 -33.29 -4.78 0.63
C ILE A 59 -31.94 -5.37 0.22
N LEU A 60 -31.33 -4.80 -0.82
CA LEU A 60 -30.00 -5.19 -1.28
C LEU A 60 -29.19 -3.94 -1.61
N GLY A 61 -28.05 -3.78 -0.96
CA GLY A 61 -27.16 -2.64 -1.14
C GLY A 61 -27.82 -1.31 -0.79
N GLY A 62 -28.66 -1.28 0.24
CA GLY A 62 -29.44 -0.13 0.68
C GLY A 62 -30.64 0.21 -0.22
N VAL A 63 -30.95 -0.63 -1.21
CA VAL A 63 -32.05 -0.38 -2.15
C VAL A 63 -33.21 -1.33 -1.84
N GLN A 64 -34.38 -0.78 -1.55
CA GLN A 64 -35.60 -1.56 -1.43
C GLN A 64 -36.12 -1.97 -2.82
N LEU A 65 -36.16 -3.27 -3.07
CA LEU A 65 -36.56 -3.85 -4.34
C LEU A 65 -38.01 -4.33 -4.28
N LYS A 66 -38.77 -4.06 -5.34
CA LYS A 66 -40.14 -4.58 -5.47
C LYS A 66 -40.10 -6.09 -5.68
N HIS A 67 -40.52 -6.85 -4.68
CA HIS A 67 -40.57 -8.30 -4.69
C HIS A 67 -41.67 -8.81 -3.74
N ASP A 68 -42.14 -10.04 -3.95
CA ASP A 68 -43.15 -10.71 -3.10
C ASP A 68 -42.55 -11.38 -1.85
N ARG A 69 -41.21 -11.42 -1.78
CA ARG A 69 -40.41 -12.04 -0.72
C ARG A 69 -39.20 -11.17 -0.39
N GLY A 70 -38.76 -11.19 0.85
CA GLY A 70 -37.59 -10.44 1.35
C GLY A 70 -36.65 -11.31 2.17
N CYS A 71 -35.48 -10.78 2.50
CA CYS A 71 -34.45 -11.52 3.24
C CYS A 71 -34.89 -11.81 4.67
N ALA A 72 -34.83 -13.08 5.08
CA ALA A 72 -34.96 -13.49 6.47
C ALA A 72 -33.62 -13.30 7.18
N GLY A 73 -33.60 -12.52 8.25
CA GLY A 73 -32.41 -12.23 9.05
C GLY A 73 -32.76 -11.46 10.33
N HIS A 74 -31.76 -11.24 11.17
CA HIS A 74 -31.88 -10.49 12.43
C HIS A 74 -31.73 -8.96 12.26
N SER A 75 -31.21 -8.52 11.10
CA SER A 75 -31.13 -7.12 10.66
C SER A 75 -32.17 -6.84 9.55
N ASP A 76 -32.06 -5.70 8.86
CA ASP A 76 -32.82 -5.41 7.62
C ASP A 76 -32.53 -6.40 6.47
N GLY A 77 -31.63 -7.37 6.67
CA GLY A 77 -31.42 -8.51 5.80
C GLY A 77 -30.59 -8.21 4.55
N ASP A 78 -29.84 -7.12 4.54
CA ASP A 78 -29.04 -6.71 3.38
C ASP A 78 -27.79 -7.57 3.16
N ALA A 79 -27.99 -8.65 2.39
CA ALA A 79 -26.94 -9.59 2.04
C ALA A 79 -25.76 -8.95 1.27
N VAL A 80 -25.95 -7.80 0.62
CA VAL A 80 -24.86 -7.10 -0.07
C VAL A 80 -23.92 -6.44 0.94
N TYR A 81 -24.48 -5.73 1.91
CA TYR A 81 -23.67 -5.08 2.94
C TYR A 81 -22.96 -6.09 3.83
N HIS A 82 -23.65 -7.15 4.26
CA HIS A 82 -23.01 -8.23 5.03
C HIS A 82 -21.81 -8.83 4.30
N CYS A 83 -21.99 -9.13 3.01
CA CYS A 83 -20.94 -9.71 2.19
C CYS A 83 -19.73 -8.76 2.01
N VAL A 84 -19.96 -7.46 1.82
CA VAL A 84 -18.88 -6.47 1.73
C VAL A 84 -18.16 -6.29 3.07
N VAL A 85 -18.89 -6.29 4.19
CA VAL A 85 -18.34 -6.26 5.55
C VAL A 85 -17.39 -7.45 5.75
N ASP A 86 -17.83 -8.67 5.47
CA ASP A 86 -16.99 -9.86 5.61
C ASP A 86 -15.76 -9.83 4.71
N ALA A 87 -15.87 -9.31 3.48
CA ALA A 87 -14.73 -9.12 2.61
C ALA A 87 -13.69 -8.17 3.21
N ILE A 88 -14.11 -7.06 3.83
CA ILE A 88 -13.22 -6.10 4.49
C ILE A 88 -12.60 -6.73 5.74
N LEU A 89 -13.40 -7.36 6.59
CA LEU A 89 -12.93 -8.01 7.83
C LEU A 89 -11.93 -9.13 7.51
N GLY A 90 -12.23 -9.95 6.50
CA GLY A 90 -11.35 -10.99 5.99
C GLY A 90 -10.03 -10.44 5.48
N ALA A 91 -10.06 -9.35 4.70
CA ALA A 91 -8.85 -8.67 4.24
C ALA A 91 -7.98 -8.21 5.42
N LEU A 92 -8.59 -7.73 6.51
CA LEU A 92 -7.91 -7.30 7.73
C LEU A 92 -7.48 -8.46 8.66
N SER A 93 -7.86 -9.70 8.34
CA SER A 93 -7.71 -10.89 9.21
C SER A 93 -8.39 -10.72 10.56
N LEU A 94 -9.61 -10.20 10.54
CA LEU A 94 -10.49 -10.07 11.70
C LEU A 94 -11.50 -11.23 11.75
N PRO A 95 -12.13 -11.44 12.93
CA PRO A 95 -13.33 -12.28 13.03
C PRO A 95 -14.42 -11.78 12.08
N ASP A 96 -15.28 -12.69 11.63
CA ASP A 96 -16.39 -12.40 10.72
C ASP A 96 -17.50 -11.56 11.37
N ILE A 97 -18.50 -11.16 10.57
CA ILE A 97 -19.63 -10.34 11.02
C ILE A 97 -20.39 -10.99 12.19
N GLY A 98 -20.61 -12.31 12.18
CA GLY A 98 -21.36 -13.02 13.22
C GLY A 98 -20.62 -13.05 14.55
N GLN A 99 -19.28 -13.12 14.52
CA GLN A 99 -18.44 -13.05 15.71
C GLN A 99 -18.31 -11.61 16.26
N LEU A 100 -18.25 -10.60 15.39
CA LEU A 100 -18.09 -9.21 15.79
C LEU A 100 -19.40 -8.54 16.21
N PHE A 101 -20.53 -8.98 15.65
CA PHE A 101 -21.85 -8.39 15.85
C PHE A 101 -22.88 -9.49 16.13
N PRO A 102 -22.75 -10.20 17.27
CA PRO A 102 -23.66 -11.30 17.58
C PRO A 102 -25.08 -10.81 17.85
N ASP A 103 -26.08 -11.57 17.40
CA ASP A 103 -27.51 -11.27 17.57
C ASP A 103 -27.97 -11.20 19.04
N THR A 104 -27.13 -11.70 19.97
CA THR A 104 -27.37 -11.64 21.42
C THR A 104 -27.04 -10.28 22.03
N ASP A 105 -26.31 -9.41 21.31
CA ASP A 105 -25.97 -8.07 21.78
C ASP A 105 -27.15 -7.11 21.54
N PRO A 106 -27.74 -6.53 22.60
CA PRO A 106 -28.85 -5.60 22.47
C PRO A 106 -28.55 -4.37 21.60
N ARG A 107 -27.26 -4.03 21.42
CA ARG A 107 -26.84 -2.87 20.62
C ARG A 107 -27.03 -3.06 19.11
N PHE A 108 -27.07 -4.30 18.64
CA PHE A 108 -27.15 -4.64 17.21
C PHE A 108 -28.47 -5.31 16.82
N LYS A 109 -29.34 -5.59 17.79
CA LYS A 109 -30.67 -6.13 17.55
C LYS A 109 -31.50 -5.13 16.73
N ASP A 110 -32.05 -5.60 15.60
CA ASP A 110 -32.90 -4.81 14.69
C ASP A 110 -32.20 -3.56 14.10
N CYS A 111 -30.86 -3.51 14.11
CA CYS A 111 -30.15 -2.39 13.51
C CYS A 111 -30.10 -2.51 11.98
N ALA A 112 -30.04 -1.35 11.31
CA ALA A 112 -29.91 -1.30 9.86
C ALA A 112 -28.49 -1.69 9.43
N SER A 113 -28.35 -2.43 8.32
CA SER A 113 -27.07 -3.06 7.95
C SER A 113 -25.96 -2.08 7.59
N HIS A 114 -26.30 -0.82 7.30
CA HIS A 114 -25.29 0.23 7.09
C HIS A 114 -24.40 0.46 8.34
N VAL A 115 -24.92 0.19 9.55
CA VAL A 115 -24.15 0.29 10.79
C VAL A 115 -22.95 -0.67 10.79
N PHE A 116 -23.12 -1.87 10.22
CA PHE A 116 -22.03 -2.83 10.08
C PHE A 116 -20.98 -2.37 9.06
N MET A 117 -21.42 -1.75 7.96
CA MET A 117 -20.53 -1.14 6.96
C MET A 117 -19.70 -0.01 7.56
N GLU A 118 -20.30 0.86 8.36
CA GLU A 118 -19.60 1.94 9.08
C GLU A 118 -18.58 1.37 10.07
N ALA A 119 -18.95 0.36 10.86
CA ALA A 119 -18.03 -0.29 11.79
C ALA A 119 -16.87 -1.00 11.08
N ALA A 120 -17.11 -1.62 9.92
CA ALA A 120 -16.07 -2.22 9.10
C ALA A 120 -15.12 -1.16 8.53
N TYR A 121 -15.66 -0.04 8.03
CA TYR A 121 -14.88 1.11 7.58
C TYR A 121 -13.99 1.68 8.70
N GLU A 122 -14.53 1.86 9.92
CA GLU A 122 -13.74 2.33 11.06
C GLU A 122 -12.59 1.38 11.39
N LYS A 123 -12.83 0.07 11.42
CA LYS A 123 -11.79 -0.94 11.67
C LYS A 123 -10.72 -0.95 10.58
N MET A 124 -11.10 -0.70 9.33
CA MET A 124 -10.20 -0.55 8.19
C MET A 124 -9.29 0.68 8.37
N GLN A 125 -9.89 1.84 8.69
CA GLN A 125 -9.15 3.08 8.94
C GLN A 125 -8.22 2.98 10.15
N GLN A 126 -8.68 2.39 11.26
CA GLN A 126 -7.87 2.15 12.47
C GLN A 126 -6.65 1.26 12.21
N ARG A 127 -6.73 0.40 11.19
CA ARG A 127 -5.62 -0.42 10.72
C ARG A 127 -4.84 0.22 9.57
N GLY A 128 -5.08 1.50 9.27
CA GLY A 128 -4.38 2.27 8.26
C GLY A 128 -4.54 1.73 6.84
N TYR A 129 -5.71 1.20 6.52
CA TYR A 129 -6.07 0.82 5.15
C TYR A 129 -7.21 1.70 4.62
N ARG A 130 -7.30 1.75 3.29
CA ARG A 130 -8.41 2.28 2.49
C ARG A 130 -8.89 1.23 1.51
N VAL A 131 -10.06 1.44 0.93
CA VAL A 131 -10.53 0.64 -0.22
C VAL A 131 -9.65 0.94 -1.44
N GLY A 132 -9.03 -0.10 -2.00
CA GLY A 132 -8.48 -0.10 -3.35
C GLY A 132 -9.60 -0.30 -4.37
N ASN A 133 -10.26 -1.47 -4.31
CA ASN A 133 -11.50 -1.70 -5.06
C ASN A 133 -12.39 -2.76 -4.38
N VAL A 134 -13.69 -2.73 -4.68
CA VAL A 134 -14.67 -3.74 -4.27
C VAL A 134 -15.46 -4.20 -5.47
N ASP A 135 -15.56 -5.50 -5.65
CA ASP A 135 -16.35 -6.13 -6.72
C ASP A 135 -17.38 -7.08 -6.11
N VAL A 136 -18.66 -6.79 -6.35
CA VAL A 136 -19.81 -7.55 -5.81
C VAL A 136 -20.49 -8.32 -6.93
N THR A 137 -20.94 -9.54 -6.66
CA THR A 137 -21.80 -10.33 -7.54
C THR A 137 -23.04 -10.76 -6.76
N ILE A 138 -24.20 -10.26 -7.19
CA ILE A 138 -25.51 -10.64 -6.66
C ILE A 138 -26.08 -11.75 -7.53
N ILE A 139 -26.41 -12.89 -6.93
CA ILE A 139 -27.04 -14.01 -7.60
C ILE A 139 -28.49 -14.09 -7.11
N LEU A 140 -29.41 -13.74 -8.00
CA LEU A 140 -30.83 -13.63 -7.71
C LEU A 140 -31.64 -13.85 -9.00
N GLU A 141 -32.68 -14.68 -8.91
CA GLU A 141 -33.51 -15.02 -10.06
C GLU A 141 -34.48 -13.87 -10.46
N ARG A 142 -35.06 -13.16 -9.48
CA ARG A 142 -35.82 -11.91 -9.67
C ARG A 142 -35.74 -11.03 -8.41
N PRO A 143 -35.87 -9.70 -8.53
CA PRO A 143 -36.16 -8.93 -9.74
C PRO A 143 -34.93 -8.70 -10.62
N LYS A 144 -35.13 -8.07 -11.79
CA LYS A 144 -34.02 -7.65 -12.65
C LYS A 144 -33.18 -6.59 -11.92
N MET A 145 -31.90 -6.88 -11.70
CA MET A 145 -31.01 -5.99 -10.96
C MET A 145 -30.46 -4.82 -11.80
N ALA A 146 -30.49 -4.91 -13.13
CA ALA A 146 -29.87 -3.90 -14.00
C ALA A 146 -30.25 -2.43 -13.68
N PRO A 147 -31.52 -2.08 -13.38
CA PRO A 147 -31.91 -0.71 -13.02
C PRO A 147 -31.38 -0.24 -11.67
N HIS A 148 -30.97 -1.15 -10.78
CA HIS A 148 -30.63 -0.86 -9.39
C HIS A 148 -29.11 -0.84 -9.14
N LYS A 149 -28.30 -1.37 -10.07
CA LYS A 149 -26.85 -1.52 -9.88
C LYS A 149 -26.13 -0.19 -9.61
N ALA A 150 -26.53 0.89 -10.30
CA ALA A 150 -25.89 2.20 -10.14
C ALA A 150 -26.07 2.73 -8.71
N LEU A 151 -27.30 2.70 -8.21
CA LEU A 151 -27.61 3.15 -6.84
C LEU A 151 -26.92 2.30 -5.78
N ILE A 152 -26.85 0.97 -5.97
CA ILE A 152 -26.10 0.10 -5.05
C ILE A 152 -24.61 0.47 -5.02
N ARG A 153 -24.01 0.75 -6.19
CA ARG A 153 -22.60 1.20 -6.26
C ARG A 153 -22.40 2.51 -5.51
N GLU A 154 -23.29 3.49 -5.70
CA GLU A 154 -23.25 4.79 -5.02
C GLU A 154 -23.36 4.65 -3.50
N ASN A 155 -24.28 3.82 -3.03
CA ASN A 155 -24.46 3.55 -1.60
C ASN A 155 -23.20 2.94 -0.98
N ILE A 156 -22.63 1.90 -1.60
CA ILE A 156 -21.39 1.27 -1.14
C ILE A 156 -20.23 2.28 -1.16
N ALA A 157 -20.07 3.04 -2.23
CA ALA A 157 -19.02 4.06 -2.36
C ALA A 157 -19.12 5.13 -1.26
N THR A 158 -20.35 5.56 -0.95
CA THR A 158 -20.64 6.53 0.11
C THR A 158 -20.27 5.99 1.48
N LEU A 159 -20.74 4.78 1.83
CA LEU A 159 -20.46 4.16 3.12
C LEU A 159 -18.97 3.87 3.34
N LEU A 160 -18.27 3.45 2.28
CA LEU A 160 -16.83 3.16 2.33
C LEU A 160 -15.95 4.39 2.06
N ARG A 161 -16.56 5.57 1.83
CA ARG A 161 -15.89 6.86 1.57
C ARG A 161 -14.83 6.76 0.47
N THR A 162 -15.18 6.12 -0.64
CA THR A 162 -14.28 5.89 -1.79
C THR A 162 -14.91 6.37 -3.09
N HIS A 163 -14.09 6.51 -4.13
CA HIS A 163 -14.58 6.90 -5.45
C HIS A 163 -15.44 5.79 -6.08
N ILE A 164 -16.49 6.16 -6.82
CA ILE A 164 -17.44 5.21 -7.42
C ILE A 164 -16.78 4.21 -8.41
N ASP A 165 -15.67 4.61 -9.03
CA ASP A 165 -14.91 3.74 -9.95
C ASP A 165 -14.19 2.60 -9.24
N ASN A 166 -14.02 2.70 -7.92
CA ASN A 166 -13.47 1.61 -7.11
C ASN A 166 -14.53 0.55 -6.78
N ILE A 167 -15.81 0.80 -7.09
CA ILE A 167 -16.92 -0.09 -6.77
C ILE A 167 -17.54 -0.65 -8.04
N ASN A 168 -17.64 -1.99 -8.12
CA ASN A 168 -18.36 -2.67 -9.19
C ASN A 168 -19.44 -3.61 -8.63
N VAL A 169 -20.58 -3.67 -9.32
CA VAL A 169 -21.71 -4.53 -8.95
C VAL A 169 -22.17 -5.29 -10.18
N LYS A 170 -22.10 -6.62 -10.10
CA LYS A 170 -22.58 -7.56 -11.09
C LYS A 170 -23.83 -8.25 -10.57
N ALA A 171 -24.68 -8.70 -11.48
CA ALA A 171 -25.84 -9.48 -11.12
C ALA A 171 -26.05 -10.62 -12.12
N LYS A 172 -26.43 -11.78 -11.62
CA LYS A 172 -26.68 -13.00 -12.40
C LYS A 172 -27.92 -13.71 -11.86
N THR A 173 -28.63 -14.37 -12.76
CA THR A 173 -29.60 -15.43 -12.43
C THR A 173 -28.84 -16.69 -12.02
N HIS A 174 -29.52 -17.63 -11.37
CA HIS A 174 -28.95 -18.96 -11.09
C HIS A 174 -29.52 -20.03 -12.02
N GLU A 175 -30.02 -19.60 -13.19
CA GLU A 175 -30.56 -20.45 -14.26
C GLU A 175 -31.62 -21.45 -13.79
N LYS A 176 -32.45 -21.05 -12.81
CA LYS A 176 -33.47 -21.91 -12.18
C LYS A 176 -32.90 -23.17 -11.50
N VAL A 177 -31.62 -23.18 -11.17
CA VAL A 177 -30.95 -24.24 -10.41
C VAL A 177 -30.92 -23.84 -8.93
N ASP A 178 -31.22 -24.81 -8.05
CA ASP A 178 -31.17 -24.72 -6.58
C ASP A 178 -32.10 -23.69 -5.91
N ALA A 179 -31.87 -23.44 -4.61
CA ALA A 179 -32.68 -22.53 -3.82
C ALA A 179 -32.70 -21.09 -4.36
N VAL A 180 -31.60 -20.61 -4.95
CA VAL A 180 -31.54 -19.28 -5.57
C VAL A 180 -32.34 -19.27 -6.86
N GLY A 181 -32.17 -20.27 -7.72
CA GLY A 181 -32.94 -20.40 -8.96
C GLY A 181 -34.43 -20.64 -8.74
N GLU A 182 -34.81 -21.25 -7.61
CA GLU A 182 -36.19 -21.44 -7.19
C GLU A 182 -36.82 -20.23 -6.48
N ASN A 183 -36.13 -19.07 -6.43
CA ASN A 183 -36.58 -17.85 -5.74
C ASN A 183 -36.81 -18.02 -4.22
N ARG A 184 -36.04 -18.93 -3.60
CA ARG A 184 -36.08 -19.17 -2.15
C ARG A 184 -34.89 -18.57 -1.42
N ALA A 185 -33.89 -18.08 -2.13
CA ALA A 185 -32.72 -17.45 -1.54
C ALA A 185 -32.11 -16.39 -2.48
N VAL A 186 -31.30 -15.52 -1.88
CA VAL A 186 -30.36 -14.64 -2.57
C VAL A 186 -28.96 -14.99 -2.09
N SER A 187 -28.01 -15.06 -3.02
CA SER A 187 -26.60 -15.28 -2.72
C SER A 187 -25.78 -14.09 -3.19
N VAL A 188 -24.82 -13.67 -2.37
CA VAL A 188 -23.92 -12.56 -2.70
C VAL A 188 -22.48 -12.98 -2.46
N HIS A 189 -21.62 -12.63 -3.42
CA HIS A 189 -20.17 -12.69 -3.28
C HIS A 189 -19.59 -11.29 -3.37
N ALA A 190 -18.57 -11.02 -2.56
CA ALA A 190 -17.83 -9.77 -2.60
C ALA A 190 -16.33 -10.05 -2.51
N VAL A 191 -15.54 -9.32 -3.30
CA VAL A 191 -14.08 -9.31 -3.19
C VAL A 191 -13.67 -7.87 -2.92
N ALA A 192 -12.92 -7.66 -1.84
CA ALA A 192 -12.38 -6.36 -1.47
C ALA A 192 -10.86 -6.41 -1.52
N MET A 193 -10.26 -5.47 -2.26
CA MET A 193 -8.84 -5.16 -2.17
C MET A 193 -8.67 -3.90 -1.33
N LEU A 194 -7.88 -4.00 -0.27
CA LEU A 194 -7.51 -2.90 0.60
C LEU A 194 -6.10 -2.44 0.25
N ALA A 195 -5.93 -1.14 0.06
CA ALA A 195 -4.64 -0.51 -0.09
C ALA A 195 -4.23 0.12 1.25
N PRO A 196 -2.95 0.14 1.61
CA PRO A 196 -2.52 0.91 2.76
C PRO A 196 -2.85 2.39 2.57
N ASN A 197 -3.15 3.11 3.64
CA ASN A 197 -3.26 4.56 3.57
C ASN A 197 -1.90 5.13 3.17
N GLU A 198 -1.89 6.04 2.20
CA GLU A 198 -0.70 6.87 1.98
C GLU A 198 -0.46 7.63 3.29
N GLU A 199 0.66 7.34 3.96
CA GLU A 199 1.05 8.14 5.11
C GLU A 199 1.09 9.60 4.67
N GLN A 200 0.42 10.47 5.43
CA GLN A 200 0.70 11.88 5.43
C GLN A 200 2.17 12.07 5.84
N ASN A 201 3.08 11.98 4.88
CA ASN A 201 4.51 12.21 5.09
C ASN A 201 4.86 13.72 5.14
N ASP A 202 3.83 14.59 5.19
CA ASP A 202 3.94 16.04 5.02
C ASP A 202 3.35 16.86 6.18
N SER A 203 3.67 16.51 7.44
CA SER A 203 3.35 17.41 8.57
C SER A 203 4.45 17.59 9.62
N ASN A 204 5.70 17.24 9.31
CA ASN A 204 6.86 17.66 10.12
C ASN A 204 7.96 18.41 9.33
N SER A 205 7.73 18.70 8.05
CA SER A 205 8.63 19.49 7.18
C SER A 205 8.19 20.95 7.02
N GLN A 206 6.99 21.33 7.48
CA GLN A 206 6.50 22.70 7.45
C GLN A 206 6.35 23.28 8.87
N GLN A 207 7.46 23.33 9.61
CA GLN A 207 7.58 24.25 10.74
C GLN A 207 8.96 24.91 10.77
N LEU A 208 9.46 25.32 9.60
CA LEU A 208 10.58 26.27 9.45
C LEU A 208 10.38 27.16 8.21
N VAL A 209 9.18 27.70 8.02
CA VAL A 209 9.04 28.93 7.21
C VAL A 209 7.93 29.77 7.83
N GLY A 210 8.32 30.62 8.77
CA GLY A 210 7.45 31.69 9.23
C GLY A 210 7.19 32.64 8.06
N SER A 211 5.92 32.77 7.69
CA SER A 211 5.45 33.81 6.78
C SER A 211 5.47 35.15 7.51
N ALA A 212 6.29 36.09 7.02
CA ALA A 212 6.15 37.51 7.33
C ALA A 212 5.82 38.27 6.03
N PRO A 213 4.98 39.32 6.08
CA PRO A 213 4.31 39.87 4.90
C PRO A 213 5.23 40.79 4.08
N LEU A 214 5.02 40.80 2.76
CA LEU A 214 5.49 41.87 1.89
C LEU A 214 4.81 43.19 2.28
N GLU A 215 5.56 44.15 2.83
CA GLU A 215 5.37 45.58 2.55
C GLU A 215 6.68 46.37 2.77
N ARG A 216 7.00 47.19 1.75
CA ARG A 216 7.71 48.48 1.76
C ARG A 216 8.90 48.69 2.72
N ALA A 217 10.07 48.95 2.13
CA ALA A 217 10.74 50.26 2.25
C ALA A 217 12.07 50.28 1.47
N GLU A 218 12.14 51.18 0.49
CA GLU A 218 13.38 51.81 0.02
C GLU A 218 14.03 52.59 1.18
N SER A 219 15.34 52.86 1.08
CA SER A 219 16.23 53.42 2.13
C SER A 219 16.78 52.33 3.05
N VAL A 220 18.04 51.88 2.96
CA VAL A 220 19.26 52.65 3.23
C VAL A 220 20.44 51.96 2.52
N THR A 221 20.98 52.58 1.45
CA THR A 221 22.14 52.09 0.69
C THR A 221 23.38 52.98 0.86
N SER A 222 23.92 53.14 2.08
CA SER A 222 25.25 53.80 2.17
C SER A 222 26.22 53.34 3.26
N SER A 223 25.84 52.49 4.22
CA SER A 223 26.72 52.22 5.37
C SER A 223 27.23 50.78 5.51
N LEU A 224 27.03 49.92 4.49
CA LEU A 224 27.48 48.52 4.50
C LEU A 224 28.58 48.18 3.47
N LEU A 225 29.04 49.17 2.69
CA LEU A 225 30.18 49.00 1.78
C LEU A 225 31.55 49.06 2.50
N GLY A 226 31.60 49.49 3.77
CA GLY A 226 32.83 49.58 4.55
C GLY A 226 33.21 48.31 5.33
N VAL A 227 32.26 47.41 5.60
CA VAL A 227 32.51 46.19 6.42
C VAL A 227 32.82 44.96 5.56
N ILE A 228 32.56 45.03 4.24
CA ILE A 228 32.80 43.92 3.32
C ILE A 228 34.28 43.78 2.96
N GLY A 229 35.10 44.84 3.11
CA GLY A 229 36.51 44.84 2.71
C GLY A 229 37.48 43.98 3.55
N GLN A 230 37.14 43.63 4.80
CA GLN A 230 38.01 42.82 5.67
C GLN A 230 37.61 41.34 5.77
N ARG A 231 36.62 40.89 4.99
CA ARG A 231 36.26 39.46 4.86
C ARG A 231 36.50 38.89 3.46
N VAL A 232 37.21 39.62 2.58
CA VAL A 232 37.54 39.15 1.22
C VAL A 232 38.76 38.22 1.21
N SER A 233 39.60 38.20 2.25
CA SER A 233 40.71 37.25 2.40
C SER A 233 40.34 35.92 3.07
N ALA A 234 39.05 35.69 3.37
CA ALA A 234 38.55 34.44 3.96
C ALA A 234 37.51 33.71 3.08
N ILE A 235 37.29 34.16 1.83
CA ILE A 235 36.44 33.49 0.84
C ILE A 235 37.28 33.18 -0.40
N GLN A 236 38.41 32.53 -0.17
CA GLN A 236 39.19 31.89 -1.23
C GLN A 236 39.43 30.42 -0.86
N GLU A 237 38.37 29.77 -0.41
CA GLU A 237 38.28 28.31 -0.32
C GLU A 237 36.80 27.89 -0.41
N LEU A 238 36.07 28.48 -1.37
CA LEU A 238 34.90 27.80 -1.91
C LEU A 238 35.42 26.88 -3.00
N THR A 239 35.96 25.75 -2.57
CA THR A 239 36.37 24.64 -3.43
C THR A 239 35.16 24.29 -4.30
N LEU A 240 35.27 24.57 -5.60
CA LEU A 240 34.43 23.93 -6.62
C LEU A 240 34.39 22.44 -6.26
N PRO A 241 33.22 21.78 -6.15
CA PRO A 241 33.19 20.37 -5.84
C PRO A 241 34.09 19.65 -6.84
N ASP A 242 35.07 18.98 -6.23
CA ASP A 242 36.17 18.29 -6.85
C ASP A 242 35.71 17.46 -8.06
N LYS A 243 36.43 17.60 -9.18
CA LYS A 243 36.24 16.80 -10.42
C LYS A 243 36.55 15.30 -10.22
N GLN A 244 36.64 14.81 -8.99
CA GLN A 244 37.12 13.47 -8.63
C GLN A 244 36.11 12.64 -7.85
N THR A 245 34.90 13.15 -7.54
CA THR A 245 33.86 12.28 -6.96
C THR A 245 33.18 11.48 -8.07
N PRO A 246 33.27 10.13 -8.08
CA PRO A 246 32.63 9.34 -9.12
C PRO A 246 31.11 9.50 -9.06
N CYS A 247 30.45 9.58 -10.22
CA CYS A 247 29.00 9.71 -10.28
C CYS A 247 28.33 8.52 -9.55
N PRO A 248 27.08 8.67 -9.05
CA PRO A 248 26.42 7.63 -8.26
C PRO A 248 26.43 6.24 -8.91
N VAL A 249 26.26 6.18 -10.24
CA VAL A 249 26.30 4.93 -11.02
C VAL A 249 27.71 4.32 -11.02
N GLN A 250 28.76 5.14 -11.10
CA GLN A 250 30.15 4.64 -11.03
C GLN A 250 30.44 4.03 -9.65
N ARG A 251 30.05 4.71 -8.56
CA ARG A 251 30.21 4.17 -7.20
C ARG A 251 29.46 2.85 -7.00
N LEU A 252 28.27 2.75 -7.60
CA LEU A 252 27.46 1.54 -7.57
C LEU A 252 28.15 0.40 -8.33
N TYR A 253 28.68 0.68 -9.52
CA TYR A 253 29.44 -0.27 -10.32
C TYR A 253 30.67 -0.79 -9.56
N ASP A 254 31.45 0.09 -8.95
CA ASP A 254 32.64 -0.29 -8.17
C ASP A 254 32.25 -1.22 -7.00
N THR A 255 31.16 -0.89 -6.30
CA THR A 255 30.61 -1.73 -5.22
C THR A 255 30.15 -3.11 -5.73
N VAL A 256 29.59 -3.18 -6.94
CA VAL A 256 29.18 -4.44 -7.57
C VAL A 256 30.40 -5.29 -7.92
N GLU A 257 31.43 -4.69 -8.52
CA GLU A 257 32.69 -5.36 -8.86
C GLU A 257 33.39 -5.93 -7.63
N GLU A 258 33.43 -5.18 -6.52
CA GLU A 258 34.00 -5.67 -5.25
C GLU A 258 33.21 -6.86 -4.68
N ARG A 259 31.89 -6.89 -4.87
CA ARG A 259 30.99 -7.85 -4.23
C ARG A 259 30.63 -9.05 -5.11
N LYS A 260 31.01 -9.06 -6.39
CA LYS A 260 30.62 -10.13 -7.33
C LYS A 260 31.24 -11.49 -6.99
N GLU A 261 32.42 -11.48 -6.36
CA GLU A 261 33.14 -12.69 -5.93
C GLU A 261 32.99 -12.98 -4.43
N ALA A 262 32.17 -12.20 -3.72
CA ALA A 262 31.86 -12.46 -2.32
C ALA A 262 31.07 -13.78 -2.16
N ASP A 263 30.91 -14.27 -0.93
CA ASP A 263 30.11 -15.46 -0.67
C ASP A 263 28.62 -15.22 -1.02
N PRO A 264 28.02 -15.99 -1.95
CA PRO A 264 26.60 -15.91 -2.30
C PRO A 264 25.62 -16.10 -1.14
N SER A 265 26.05 -16.70 -0.03
CA SER A 265 25.23 -16.85 1.17
C SER A 265 25.03 -15.52 1.93
N SER A 266 25.96 -14.57 1.76
CA SER A 266 26.00 -13.31 2.51
C SER A 266 25.89 -12.05 1.63
N SER A 267 26.12 -12.17 0.32
CA SER A 267 26.04 -11.08 -0.66
C SER A 267 24.97 -11.34 -1.72
N TRP A 268 23.99 -10.44 -1.81
CA TRP A 268 22.97 -10.49 -2.85
C TRP A 268 23.57 -10.38 -4.26
N THR A 269 24.55 -9.50 -4.43
CA THR A 269 25.29 -9.35 -5.70
C THR A 269 25.90 -10.69 -6.10
N ALA A 270 26.67 -11.33 -5.21
CA ALA A 270 27.28 -12.64 -5.50
C ALA A 270 26.24 -13.73 -5.83
N LYS A 271 25.08 -13.71 -5.15
CA LYS A 271 23.96 -14.62 -5.45
C LYS A 271 23.34 -14.40 -6.82
N LEU A 272 23.37 -13.19 -7.37
CA LEU A 272 22.95 -12.93 -8.75
C LEU A 272 23.97 -13.49 -9.73
N PHE A 273 25.27 -13.23 -9.49
CA PHE A 273 26.36 -13.77 -10.31
C PHE A 273 26.38 -15.30 -10.33
N SER A 274 26.12 -15.95 -9.20
CA SER A 274 26.05 -17.41 -9.12
C SER A 274 24.91 -18.03 -9.94
N LYS A 275 23.90 -17.24 -10.33
CA LYS A 275 22.78 -17.68 -11.17
C LYS A 275 23.00 -17.43 -12.67
N GLY A 276 24.09 -16.76 -13.05
CA GLY A 276 24.51 -16.54 -14.43
C GLY A 276 23.76 -15.43 -15.17
N HIS A 277 24.27 -15.09 -16.36
CA HIS A 277 23.89 -13.87 -17.11
C HIS A 277 22.41 -13.82 -17.49
N LYS A 278 21.79 -14.98 -17.78
CA LYS A 278 20.35 -15.04 -18.12
C LYS A 278 19.49 -14.54 -16.96
N LYS A 279 19.82 -14.90 -15.72
CA LYS A 279 19.03 -14.46 -14.56
C LYS A 279 19.27 -12.99 -14.23
N ILE A 280 20.49 -12.50 -14.45
CA ILE A 280 20.82 -11.08 -14.30
C ILE A 280 20.04 -10.25 -15.33
N ALA A 281 20.04 -10.64 -16.60
CA ALA A 281 19.27 -9.96 -17.65
C ALA A 281 17.76 -10.01 -17.39
N GLN A 282 17.25 -11.14 -16.88
CA GLN A 282 15.85 -11.27 -16.48
C GLN A 282 15.50 -10.23 -15.41
N LYS A 283 16.34 -10.03 -14.39
CA LYS A 283 16.10 -9.03 -13.35
C LYS A 283 15.98 -7.62 -13.93
N VAL A 284 16.85 -7.24 -14.88
CA VAL A 284 16.74 -5.94 -15.57
C VAL A 284 15.37 -5.78 -16.24
N GLY A 285 14.86 -6.84 -16.86
CA GLY A 285 13.52 -6.83 -17.48
C GLY A 285 12.38 -6.71 -16.46
N GLU A 286 12.49 -7.37 -15.30
CA GLU A 286 11.50 -7.27 -14.21
C GLU A 286 11.40 -5.82 -13.70
N GLU A 287 12.53 -5.20 -13.33
CA GLU A 287 12.52 -3.82 -12.80
C GLU A 287 12.08 -2.79 -13.87
N ALA A 288 12.44 -3.00 -15.14
CA ALA A 288 12.00 -2.10 -16.21
C ALA A 288 10.48 -2.12 -16.41
N VAL A 289 9.85 -3.29 -16.22
CA VAL A 289 8.39 -3.41 -16.25
C VAL A 289 7.77 -2.75 -15.02
N GLU A 290 8.37 -2.89 -13.85
CA GLU A 290 7.92 -2.23 -12.61
C GLU A 290 7.98 -0.70 -12.75
N VAL A 291 9.07 -0.13 -13.28
CA VAL A 291 9.15 1.30 -13.62
C VAL A 291 8.04 1.73 -14.58
N ALA A 292 7.77 0.93 -15.62
CA ALA A 292 6.75 1.25 -16.61
C ALA A 292 5.33 1.20 -16.01
N ILE A 293 5.07 0.25 -15.11
CA ILE A 293 3.81 0.13 -14.38
C ILE A 293 3.62 1.36 -13.49
N GLU A 294 4.59 1.68 -12.62
CA GLU A 294 4.52 2.84 -11.73
C GLU A 294 4.41 4.16 -12.52
N GLY A 295 5.11 4.26 -13.65
CA GLY A 295 5.03 5.41 -14.55
C GLY A 295 3.66 5.57 -15.20
N SER A 296 3.05 4.46 -15.65
CA SER A 296 1.71 4.46 -16.23
C SER A 296 0.64 4.86 -15.20
N ALA A 297 0.85 4.48 -13.94
CA ALA A 297 0.01 4.83 -12.80
C ALA A 297 0.28 6.26 -12.27
N ARG A 298 1.30 6.97 -12.81
CA ARG A 298 1.74 8.30 -12.35
C ARG A 298 2.18 8.32 -10.88
N HIS A 299 2.69 7.21 -10.37
CA HIS A 299 3.22 7.11 -9.02
C HIS A 299 4.68 7.56 -8.98
N THR A 300 4.92 8.84 -8.70
CA THR A 300 6.26 9.43 -8.78
C THR A 300 7.27 8.79 -7.82
N GLU A 301 6.85 8.42 -6.61
CA GLU A 301 7.74 7.75 -5.65
C GLU A 301 8.07 6.31 -6.07
N GLY A 302 7.08 5.58 -6.59
CA GLY A 302 7.26 4.25 -7.17
C GLY A 302 8.26 4.30 -8.31
N VAL A 303 8.06 5.20 -9.28
CA VAL A 303 9.00 5.43 -10.38
C VAL A 303 10.42 5.68 -9.88
N VAL A 304 10.61 6.46 -8.81
CA VAL A 304 11.95 6.72 -8.26
C VAL A 304 12.58 5.45 -7.68
N LYS A 305 11.84 4.66 -6.90
CA LYS A 305 12.33 3.42 -6.29
C LYS A 305 12.67 2.38 -7.34
N GLU A 306 11.73 2.07 -8.23
CA GLU A 306 11.92 1.08 -9.29
C GLU A 306 13.03 1.52 -10.26
N SER A 307 13.19 2.84 -10.48
CA SER A 307 14.32 3.34 -11.29
C SER A 307 15.67 3.12 -10.61
N ALA A 308 15.74 3.22 -9.28
CA ALA A 308 16.96 2.94 -8.55
C ALA A 308 17.33 1.45 -8.61
N ASP A 309 16.35 0.56 -8.47
CA ASP A 309 16.55 -0.88 -8.57
C ASP A 309 16.89 -1.31 -10.00
N LEU A 310 16.24 -0.71 -11.00
CA LEU A 310 16.61 -0.87 -12.42
C LEU A 310 18.07 -0.45 -12.66
N LEU A 311 18.49 0.71 -12.16
CA LEU A 311 19.88 1.16 -12.29
C LEU A 311 20.85 0.19 -11.61
N TYR A 312 20.52 -0.33 -10.42
CA TYR A 312 21.32 -1.36 -9.76
C TYR A 312 21.43 -2.62 -10.62
N HIS A 313 20.32 -3.21 -11.04
CA HIS A 313 20.33 -4.43 -11.84
C HIS A 313 21.00 -4.24 -13.20
N LEU A 314 20.89 -3.04 -13.80
CA LEU A 314 21.59 -2.67 -15.01
C LEU A 314 23.12 -2.61 -14.79
N THR A 315 23.59 -2.04 -13.67
CA THR A 315 25.02 -2.06 -13.34
C THR A 315 25.55 -3.46 -13.07
N VAL A 316 24.74 -4.35 -12.46
CA VAL A 316 25.10 -5.77 -12.30
C VAL A 316 25.21 -6.47 -13.65
N LEU A 317 24.32 -6.17 -14.59
CA LEU A 317 24.41 -6.70 -15.95
C LEU A 317 25.68 -6.21 -16.65
N TRP A 318 25.99 -4.92 -16.56
CA TRP A 318 27.21 -4.34 -17.12
C TRP A 318 28.46 -5.04 -16.57
N ALA A 319 28.56 -5.16 -15.25
CA ALA A 319 29.66 -5.85 -14.58
C ALA A 319 29.79 -7.32 -15.02
N SER A 320 28.67 -8.03 -15.20
CA SER A 320 28.66 -9.42 -15.69
C SER A 320 29.16 -9.58 -17.13
N LEU A 321 29.09 -8.51 -17.93
CA LEU A 321 29.54 -8.49 -19.32
C LEU A 321 30.87 -7.73 -19.50
N GLY A 322 31.47 -7.23 -18.42
CA GLY A 322 32.68 -6.41 -18.47
C GLY A 322 32.49 -5.03 -19.10
N ILE A 323 31.26 -4.53 -19.17
CA ILE A 323 30.92 -3.20 -19.69
C ILE A 323 31.10 -2.19 -18.56
N LYS A 324 31.85 -1.11 -18.79
CA LYS A 324 32.05 -0.05 -17.79
C LYS A 324 31.01 1.06 -17.98
N PRO A 325 30.62 1.79 -16.91
CA PRO A 325 29.72 2.94 -17.06
C PRO A 325 30.22 3.99 -18.07
N GLY A 326 31.55 4.17 -18.17
CA GLY A 326 32.17 5.04 -19.17
C GLY A 326 31.91 4.65 -20.62
N ASP A 327 31.75 3.36 -20.91
CA ASP A 327 31.41 2.88 -22.26
C ASP A 327 29.99 3.34 -22.64
N VAL A 328 29.06 3.25 -21.69
CA VAL A 328 27.66 3.68 -21.85
C VAL A 328 27.55 5.20 -21.96
N TRP A 329 28.32 5.95 -21.17
CA TRP A 329 28.37 7.41 -21.26
C TRP A 329 28.96 7.88 -22.58
N SER A 330 29.97 7.19 -23.10
CA SER A 330 30.52 7.49 -24.42
C SER A 330 29.48 7.30 -25.53
N GLU A 331 28.67 6.23 -25.43
CA GLU A 331 27.57 5.98 -26.36
C GLU A 331 26.45 7.04 -26.23
N LEU A 332 26.08 7.45 -25.02
CA LEU A 332 25.09 8.53 -24.84
C LEU A 332 25.59 9.86 -25.39
N ALA A 333 26.84 10.24 -25.11
CA ALA A 333 27.44 11.46 -25.64
C ALA A 333 27.53 11.45 -27.17
N HIS A 334 27.81 10.29 -27.77
CA HIS A 334 27.76 10.12 -29.22
C HIS A 334 26.35 10.40 -29.80
N ARG A 335 25.30 9.95 -29.11
CA ARG A 335 23.90 10.16 -29.50
C ARG A 335 23.43 11.60 -29.29
N GLU A 336 23.91 12.31 -28.27
CA GLU A 336 23.60 13.73 -28.07
C GLU A 336 24.06 14.61 -29.26
N GLY A 337 25.13 14.21 -29.95
CA GLY A 337 25.61 14.85 -31.19
C GLY A 337 24.80 14.53 -32.45
N THR A 338 23.87 13.58 -32.39
CA THR A 338 23.07 13.11 -33.53
C THR A 338 21.60 13.32 -33.23
N SER A 339 21.01 14.44 -33.67
CA SER A 339 19.59 14.73 -33.43
C SER A 339 18.72 13.54 -33.88
N GLY A 340 17.86 13.02 -32.99
CA GLY A 340 17.06 11.81 -33.22
C GLY A 340 16.09 11.85 -34.42
N ILE A 341 15.95 13.00 -35.07
CA ILE A 341 15.23 13.16 -36.35
C ILE A 341 16.05 12.54 -37.51
N ALA A 342 17.38 12.67 -37.50
CA ALA A 342 18.25 12.13 -38.53
C ALA A 342 18.36 10.58 -38.48
N GLU A 343 18.34 10.00 -37.27
CA GLU A 343 18.40 8.55 -37.07
C GLU A 343 17.06 7.85 -37.42
N LYS A 344 15.93 8.54 -37.26
CA LYS A 344 14.62 8.04 -37.71
C LYS A 344 14.51 8.04 -39.24
N ALA A 345 15.14 9.00 -39.92
CA ALA A 345 15.17 9.08 -41.38
C ALA A 345 16.04 7.99 -42.02
N SER A 346 17.12 7.54 -41.36
CA SER A 346 18.01 6.48 -41.90
C SER A 346 17.48 5.06 -41.69
N ARG A 347 16.53 4.85 -40.76
CA ARG A 347 15.85 3.55 -40.55
C ARG A 347 14.59 3.35 -41.39
N SER A 348 14.19 4.36 -42.16
CA SER A 348 13.01 4.32 -43.05
C SER A 348 13.38 4.39 -44.54
N GLY A 349 14.64 4.12 -44.89
CA GLY A 349 15.14 4.03 -46.27
C GLY A 349 15.25 2.61 -46.78
#